data_AF-H6Q610-F1
#
_entry.id   AF-H6Q610-F1
#
_cell.length_a   1.000
_cell.length_b   1.000
_cell.length_c   1.000
_cell.angle_alpha   90.00
_cell.angle_beta   90.00
_cell.angle_gamma   90.00
#
_symmetry.space_group_name_H-M   'P 1'
#
loop_
_entity.id
_entity.type
_entity.pdbx_description
1 polymer ?
#
loop_
_entity_poly.entity_id
_entity_poly.type
_entity_poly.pdbx_seq_one_letter_code
_entity_poly.pdbx_strand_id
1 'polypeptide(L)'
;MLVRRKGAKRVVVKSWEGSFGVGVPFEEVVEFLTRLWPWEAGWHYVVGNGEVSFRDRVPFERVVAYLLARRGGLSPAEAEAVAAYLRQHELAALTDAFLYRMWLCKRAGGRCRGVANAFAKMAVLYRKAILDTWFRL
;
A
#
# COMPACT_ATOMS: atom_id res chain seq x y z
N MET A 1 8.03 -8.56 5.94
CA MET A 1 7.79 -7.50 4.93
C MET A 1 7.90 -6.16 5.64
N LEU A 2 8.36 -5.07 5.01
CA LEU A 2 8.54 -3.81 5.72
C LEU A 2 8.27 -2.56 4.87
N VAL A 3 7.96 -1.46 5.53
CA VAL A 3 7.86 -0.11 4.97
C VAL A 3 8.84 0.78 5.73
N ARG A 4 9.79 1.40 5.02
CA ARG A 4 10.86 2.19 5.64
C ARG A 4 10.87 3.62 5.15
N ARG A 5 11.07 4.56 6.07
CA ARG A 5 11.32 5.97 5.81
C ARG A 5 12.55 6.14 4.91
N LYS A 6 12.45 7.00 3.91
CA LYS A 6 13.54 7.41 3.02
C LYS A 6 13.52 8.93 2.85
N GLY A 7 14.15 9.64 3.78
CA GLY A 7 14.04 11.10 3.88
C GLY A 7 12.71 11.54 4.49
N ALA A 8 12.42 12.84 4.45
CA ALA A 8 11.27 13.41 5.17
C ALA A 8 9.90 13.10 4.53
N LYS A 9 9.82 12.96 3.20
CA LYS A 9 8.53 12.89 2.47
C LYS A 9 8.40 11.65 1.60
N ARG A 10 9.07 10.57 1.96
CA ARG A 10 9.06 9.34 1.15
C ARG A 10 9.23 8.11 2.01
N VAL A 11 8.50 7.07 1.64
CA VAL A 11 8.64 5.72 2.15
C VAL A 11 9.04 4.76 1.03
N VAL A 12 9.66 3.65 1.41
CA VAL A 12 9.98 2.53 0.52
C VAL A 12 9.40 1.27 1.12
N VAL A 13 8.57 0.59 0.35
CA VAL A 13 8.12 -0.76 0.66
C VAL A 13 9.21 -1.74 0.23
N LYS A 14 9.53 -2.71 1.09
CA LYS A 14 10.42 -3.82 0.77
C LYS A 14 9.75 -5.15 1.13
N SER A 15 9.76 -6.05 0.17
CA SER A 15 9.39 -7.46 0.33
C SER A 15 10.39 -8.33 -0.43
N TRP A 16 10.19 -9.66 -0.40
CA TRP A 16 11.05 -10.57 -1.15
C TRP A 16 10.84 -10.42 -2.67
N GLU A 17 9.63 -10.04 -3.09
CA GLU A 17 9.25 -9.79 -4.48
C GLU A 17 9.89 -8.51 -5.04
N GLY A 18 10.14 -7.50 -4.20
CA GLY A 18 10.76 -6.28 -4.68
C GLY A 18 10.70 -5.10 -3.73
N SER A 19 10.96 -3.92 -4.29
CA SER A 19 10.83 -2.66 -3.57
C SER A 19 10.24 -1.58 -4.46
N PHE A 20 9.44 -0.71 -3.86
CA PHE A 20 8.93 0.48 -4.54
C PHE A 20 8.82 1.65 -3.57
N GLY A 21 9.06 2.86 -4.08
CA GLY A 21 9.01 4.09 -3.30
C GLY A 21 7.77 4.91 -3.60
N VAL A 22 7.21 5.53 -2.57
CA VAL A 22 6.06 6.44 -2.66
C VAL A 22 6.37 7.72 -1.89
N GLY A 23 6.01 8.87 -2.48
CA GLY A 23 6.24 10.20 -1.92
C GLY A 23 5.23 10.55 -0.83
N VAL A 24 5.23 9.78 0.25
CA VAL A 24 4.37 9.93 1.42
C VAL A 24 5.27 9.96 2.67
N PRO A 25 5.02 10.85 3.65
CA PRO A 25 5.76 10.86 4.92
C PRO A 25 5.52 9.55 5.68
N PHE A 26 6.50 9.14 6.47
CA PHE A 26 6.42 7.87 7.21
C PHE A 26 5.31 7.90 8.27
N GLU A 27 5.10 9.06 8.87
CA GLU A 27 4.12 9.34 9.91
C GLU A 27 2.70 9.10 9.40
N GLU A 28 2.41 9.47 8.15
CA GLU A 28 1.11 9.22 7.50
C GLU A 28 0.82 7.70 7.40
N VAL A 29 1.84 6.88 7.12
CA VAL A 29 1.68 5.42 7.07
C VAL A 29 1.39 4.84 8.45
N VAL A 30 2.09 5.34 9.48
CA VAL A 30 1.86 4.92 10.86
C VAL A 30 0.46 5.32 11.32
N GLU A 31 0.04 6.56 11.04
CA GLU A 31 -1.28 7.06 11.38
C GLU A 31 -2.39 6.23 10.71
N PHE A 32 -2.24 5.93 9.41
CA PHE A 32 -3.14 5.03 8.69
C PHE A 32 -3.27 3.66 9.37
N LEU A 33 -2.14 3.05 9.74
CA LEU A 33 -2.13 1.75 10.40
C LEU A 33 -2.78 1.78 11.77
N THR A 34 -2.52 2.83 12.56
CA THR A 34 -3.12 2.99 13.89
C THR A 34 -4.63 3.22 13.81
N ARG A 35 -5.14 3.91 12.78
CA ARG A 35 -6.59 4.05 12.60
C ARG A 35 -7.27 2.73 12.24
N LEU A 36 -6.65 1.95 11.35
CA LEU A 36 -7.23 0.70 10.87
C LEU A 36 -7.08 -0.45 11.88
N TRP A 37 -6.03 -0.43 12.71
CA TRP A 37 -5.77 -1.40 13.77
C TRP A 37 -5.30 -0.74 15.07
N PRO A 38 -6.20 -0.07 15.80
CA PRO A 38 -5.85 0.74 16.98
C PRO A 38 -5.28 -0.08 18.14
N TRP A 39 -5.65 -1.36 18.27
CA TRP A 39 -5.28 -2.20 19.42
C TRP A 39 -4.32 -3.34 19.08
N GLU A 40 -3.95 -3.50 17.80
CA GLU A 40 -3.18 -4.65 17.32
C GLU A 40 -1.74 -4.28 16.90
N ALA A 41 -1.35 -3.03 17.15
CA ALA A 41 0.05 -2.61 17.09
C ALA A 41 0.89 -3.48 18.05
N GLY A 42 2.03 -3.96 17.58
CA GLY A 42 2.91 -4.90 18.30
C GLY A 42 2.54 -6.38 18.10
N TRP A 43 1.32 -6.69 17.66
CA TRP A 43 0.88 -8.04 17.33
C TRP A 43 1.14 -8.35 15.86
N HIS A 44 0.55 -7.55 14.97
CA HIS A 44 0.63 -7.77 13.52
C HIS A 44 1.76 -6.97 12.83
N TYR A 45 2.14 -5.85 13.43
CA TYR A 45 3.23 -5.01 12.94
C TYR A 45 3.96 -4.32 14.08
N VAL A 46 5.23 -3.98 13.86
CA VAL A 46 6.09 -3.28 14.82
C VAL A 46 6.59 -2.00 14.17
N VAL A 47 6.45 -0.88 14.87
CA VAL A 47 6.96 0.44 14.43
C VAL A 47 8.22 0.78 15.23
N GLY A 48 9.29 1.14 14.54
CA GLY A 48 10.54 1.55 15.19
C GLY A 48 11.62 1.99 14.20
N ASN A 49 12.51 2.89 14.62
CA ASN A 49 13.65 3.35 13.81
C ASN A 49 13.30 3.83 12.38
N GLY A 50 12.12 4.45 12.22
CA GLY A 50 11.62 4.90 10.91
C GLY A 50 11.20 3.74 9.99
N GLU A 51 10.81 2.62 10.54
CA GLU A 51 10.34 1.44 9.82
C GLU A 51 9.07 0.87 10.45
N VAL A 52 8.18 0.35 9.61
CA VAL A 52 7.11 -0.56 9.99
C VAL A 52 7.47 -1.95 9.48
N SER A 53 7.68 -2.89 10.40
CA SER A 53 7.90 -4.30 10.10
C SER A 53 6.60 -5.09 10.30
N PHE A 54 6.16 -5.79 9.26
CA PHE A 54 4.92 -6.55 9.26
C PHE A 54 5.22 -8.03 9.50
N ARG A 55 4.54 -8.60 10.50
CA ARG A 55 4.52 -10.04 10.77
C ARG A 55 3.45 -10.74 9.94
N ASP A 56 2.31 -10.07 9.77
CA ASP A 56 1.19 -10.59 9.01
C ASP A 56 1.06 -9.97 7.61
N ARG A 57 0.47 -10.76 6.72
CA ARG A 57 0.27 -10.37 5.32
C ARG A 57 -0.86 -9.35 5.17
N VAL A 58 -1.95 -9.48 5.93
CA VAL A 58 -3.14 -8.63 5.79
C VAL A 58 -2.81 -7.14 6.00
N PRO A 59 -2.18 -6.69 7.10
CA PRO A 59 -1.87 -5.27 7.25
C PRO A 59 -0.84 -4.78 6.24
N PHE A 60 0.09 -5.66 5.83
CA PHE A 60 1.07 -5.33 4.79
C PHE A 60 0.38 -5.05 3.44
N GLU A 61 -0.52 -5.91 2.99
CA GLU A 61 -1.26 -5.74 1.73
C GLU A 61 -2.10 -4.46 1.76
N ARG A 62 -2.74 -4.18 2.89
CA ARG A 62 -3.55 -2.97 3.09
C ARG A 62 -2.70 -1.71 2.96
N VAL A 63 -1.49 -1.70 3.52
CA VAL A 63 -0.53 -0.61 3.34
C VAL A 63 -0.03 -0.52 1.89
N VAL A 64 0.20 -1.65 1.22
CA VAL A 64 0.58 -1.64 -0.20
C VAL A 64 -0.52 -0.98 -1.04
N ALA A 65 -1.78 -1.36 -0.84
CA ALA A 65 -2.91 -0.76 -1.54
C ALA A 65 -3.06 0.74 -1.23
N TYR A 66 -2.94 1.12 0.04
CA TYR A 66 -2.91 2.53 0.46
C TYR A 66 -1.83 3.32 -0.28
N LEU A 67 -0.60 2.81 -0.33
CA LEU A 67 0.52 3.47 -0.98
C LEU A 67 0.38 3.52 -2.50
N LEU A 68 -0.25 2.53 -3.12
CA LEU A 68 -0.61 2.56 -4.55
C LEU A 68 -1.65 3.65 -4.84
N ALA A 69 -2.67 3.77 -3.99
CA ALA A 69 -3.69 4.81 -4.08
C ALA A 69 -3.08 6.22 -3.92
N ARG A 70 -2.22 6.42 -2.92
CA ARG A 70 -1.48 7.68 -2.72
C ARG A 70 -0.57 8.02 -3.89
N ARG A 71 0.13 7.02 -4.43
CA ARG A 71 0.92 7.18 -5.66
C ARG A 71 0.06 7.60 -6.86
N GLY A 72 -1.18 7.13 -6.91
CA GLY A 72 -2.18 7.51 -7.92
C GLY A 72 -2.76 8.92 -7.75
N GLY A 73 -2.38 9.64 -6.70
CA GLY A 73 -2.82 11.01 -6.43
C GLY A 73 -4.09 11.13 -5.57
N LEU A 74 -4.64 10.02 -5.07
CA LEU A 74 -5.75 10.07 -4.11
C LEU A 74 -5.29 10.70 -2.80
N SER A 75 -6.16 11.49 -2.16
CA SER A 75 -5.91 12.04 -0.82
C SER A 75 -5.72 10.94 0.23
N PRO A 76 -5.15 11.24 1.42
CA PRO A 76 -5.03 10.27 2.51
C PRO A 76 -6.35 9.56 2.84
N ALA A 77 -7.46 10.31 2.95
CA ALA A 77 -8.77 9.76 3.26
C ALA A 77 -9.31 8.84 2.15
N GLU A 78 -9.15 9.23 0.88
CA GLU A 78 -9.57 8.38 -0.25
C GLU A 78 -8.73 7.12 -0.37
N ALA A 79 -7.42 7.22 -0.10
CA ALA A 79 -6.53 6.07 -0.09
C ALA A 79 -6.84 5.11 1.06
N GLU A 80 -7.19 5.64 2.23
CA GLU A 80 -7.68 4.87 3.38
C GLU A 80 -8.97 4.11 3.01
N ALA A 81 -9.92 4.78 2.36
CA ALA A 81 -11.15 4.15 1.88
C ALA A 81 -10.88 2.98 0.91
N VAL A 82 -9.98 3.15 -0.07
CA VAL A 82 -9.58 2.04 -0.96
C VAL A 82 -8.96 0.89 -0.16
N ALA A 83 -8.05 1.23 0.75
CA ALA A 83 -7.35 0.25 1.55
C ALA A 83 -8.27 -0.46 2.55
N ALA A 84 -9.34 0.16 3.06
CA ALA A 84 -10.24 -0.44 4.05
C ALA A 84 -11.42 -1.18 3.42
N TYR A 85 -12.05 -0.63 2.37
CA TYR A 85 -13.33 -1.14 1.86
C TYR A 85 -13.21 -2.30 0.86
N LEU A 86 -12.03 -2.51 0.25
CA LEU A 86 -11.83 -3.71 -0.57
C LEU A 86 -11.95 -4.97 0.31
N ARG A 87 -12.68 -5.98 -0.17
CA ARG A 87 -12.68 -7.27 0.53
C ARG A 87 -11.27 -7.86 0.48
N GLN A 88 -10.95 -8.69 1.47
CA GLN A 88 -9.58 -9.20 1.63
C GLN A 88 -9.08 -9.95 0.38
N HIS A 89 -9.93 -10.72 -0.30
CA HIS A 89 -9.53 -11.43 -1.52
C HIS A 89 -9.29 -10.50 -2.71
N GLU A 90 -10.04 -9.40 -2.84
CA GLU A 90 -9.83 -8.40 -3.91
C GLU A 90 -8.52 -7.65 -3.68
N LEU A 91 -8.29 -7.27 -2.42
CA LEU A 91 -7.05 -6.63 -2.00
C LEU A 91 -5.85 -7.53 -2.28
N ALA A 92 -5.90 -8.78 -1.82
CA ALA A 92 -4.84 -9.76 -2.03
C ALA A 92 -4.57 -9.97 -3.53
N ALA A 93 -5.62 -10.07 -4.37
CA ALA A 93 -5.45 -10.16 -5.81
C ALA A 93 -4.72 -8.95 -6.42
N LEU A 94 -5.06 -7.74 -5.99
CA LEU A 94 -4.38 -6.51 -6.42
C LEU A 94 -2.91 -6.48 -5.98
N THR A 95 -2.65 -6.75 -4.71
CA THR A 95 -1.30 -6.66 -4.14
C THR A 95 -0.39 -7.76 -4.63
N ASP A 96 -0.89 -8.98 -4.80
CA ASP A 96 -0.10 -10.14 -5.22
C ASP A 96 0.26 -10.01 -6.70
N ALA A 97 -0.70 -9.61 -7.53
CA ALA A 97 -0.43 -9.27 -8.92
C ALA A 97 0.61 -8.14 -9.02
N PHE A 98 0.50 -7.10 -8.18
CA PHE A 98 1.46 -6.00 -8.17
C PHE A 98 2.88 -6.48 -7.80
N LEU A 99 3.02 -7.17 -6.67
CA LEU A 99 4.30 -7.65 -6.17
C LEU A 99 4.95 -8.63 -7.15
N TYR A 100 4.17 -9.55 -7.72
CA TYR A 100 4.66 -10.47 -8.73
C TYR A 100 5.17 -9.76 -9.99
N ARG A 101 4.45 -8.74 -10.49
CA ARG A 101 4.90 -7.96 -11.65
C ARG A 101 6.14 -7.12 -11.33
N MET A 102 6.26 -6.61 -10.11
CA MET A 102 7.49 -5.95 -9.65
C MET A 102 8.68 -6.91 -9.64
N TRP A 103 8.48 -8.14 -9.16
CA TRP A 103 9.50 -9.19 -9.15
C TRP A 103 9.96 -9.56 -10.57
N LEU A 104 9.03 -9.82 -11.48
CA LEU A 104 9.34 -10.12 -12.88
C LEU A 104 10.13 -8.98 -13.53
N CYS A 105 9.69 -7.74 -13.34
CA CYS A 105 10.38 -6.57 -13.86
C CYS A 105 11.81 -6.46 -13.33
N LYS A 106 12.02 -6.68 -12.02
CA LYS A 106 13.35 -6.65 -11.41
C LYS A 106 14.25 -7.75 -11.96
N ARG A 107 13.71 -8.97 -12.13
CA ARG A 107 14.45 -10.09 -12.74
C ARG A 107 14.87 -9.81 -14.18
N ALA A 108 14.07 -9.07 -14.93
CA ALA A 108 14.37 -8.65 -16.30
C ALA A 108 15.34 -7.44 -16.38
N GLY A 109 15.85 -6.92 -15.26
CA GLY A 109 16.71 -5.73 -15.25
C GLY A 109 15.99 -4.41 -15.61
N GLY A 110 14.65 -4.42 -15.58
CA GLY A 110 13.83 -3.32 -16.07
C GLY A 110 13.64 -2.17 -15.06
N ARG A 111 13.18 -1.02 -15.58
CA ARG A 111 12.74 0.12 -14.75
C ARG A 111 11.29 -0.09 -14.29
N CYS A 112 11.10 -0.59 -13.08
CA CYS A 112 9.78 -1.00 -12.57
C CYS A 112 8.81 0.14 -12.21
N ARG A 113 9.15 1.39 -12.54
CA ARG A 113 8.27 2.55 -12.37
C ARG A 113 6.97 2.40 -13.17
N GLY A 114 7.02 1.81 -14.37
CA GLY A 114 5.84 1.58 -15.20
C GLY A 114 4.82 0.66 -14.55
N VAL A 115 5.28 -0.43 -13.93
CA VAL A 115 4.45 -1.37 -13.16
C VAL A 115 3.77 -0.64 -12.01
N ALA A 116 4.53 0.05 -11.16
CA ALA A 116 3.96 0.81 -10.04
C ALA A 116 2.94 1.86 -10.48
N ASN A 117 3.14 2.51 -11.62
CA ASN A 117 2.18 3.47 -12.18
C ASN A 117 0.90 2.80 -12.69
N ALA A 118 1.00 1.62 -13.31
CA ALA A 118 -0.18 0.88 -13.78
C ALA A 118 -1.07 0.44 -12.60
N PHE A 119 -0.45 -0.12 -11.55
CA PHE A 119 -1.19 -0.54 -10.36
C PHE A 119 -1.73 0.64 -9.53
N ALA A 120 -1.03 1.78 -9.52
CA ALA A 120 -1.58 3.01 -8.95
C ALA A 120 -2.86 3.47 -9.67
N LYS A 121 -2.91 3.37 -11.01
CA LYS A 121 -4.13 3.64 -11.78
C LYS A 121 -5.26 2.67 -11.42
N MET A 122 -4.96 1.38 -11.23
CA MET A 122 -5.96 0.39 -10.79
C MET A 122 -6.53 0.74 -9.41
N ALA A 123 -5.69 1.11 -8.44
CA ALA A 123 -6.14 1.54 -7.11
C ALA A 123 -7.07 2.77 -7.19
N VAL A 124 -6.79 3.72 -8.09
CA VAL A 124 -7.67 4.88 -8.35
C VAL A 124 -9.02 4.45 -8.94
N LEU A 125 -9.05 3.44 -9.80
CA LEU A 125 -10.30 2.91 -10.35
C LEU A 125 -11.15 2.22 -9.28
N TYR A 126 -10.53 1.47 -8.37
CA TYR A 126 -11.24 0.89 -7.23
C TYR A 126 -11.93 1.95 -6.37
N ARG A 127 -11.29 3.09 -6.12
CA ARG A 127 -11.93 4.23 -5.43
C ARG A 127 -13.22 4.67 -6.13
N LYS A 128 -13.19 4.79 -7.46
CA LYS A 128 -14.39 5.20 -8.22
C LYS A 128 -15.50 4.16 -8.07
N ALA A 129 -15.17 2.88 -8.23
CA ALA A 129 -16.13 1.79 -8.07
C ALA A 129 -16.73 1.74 -6.65
N ILE A 130 -15.92 1.93 -5.60
CA ILE A 130 -16.40 1.97 -4.22
C ILE A 130 -17.38 3.14 -4.03
N LEU A 131 -17.04 4.34 -4.48
CA LEU A 131 -17.92 5.50 -4.31
C LEU A 131 -19.22 5.40 -5.12
N ASP A 132 -19.15 4.91 -6.35
CA ASP A 132 -20.31 4.79 -7.22
C ASP A 132 -21.29 3.70 -6.76
N THR A 133 -20.81 2.69 -6.02
CA THR A 133 -21.62 1.55 -5.56
C THR A 133 -22.21 1.75 -4.16
N TRP A 134 -21.50 2.43 -3.25
CA TRP A 134 -21.89 2.50 -1.83
C TRP A 134 -22.58 3.80 -1.39
N PHE A 135 -22.45 4.90 -2.16
CA PHE A 135 -23.05 6.20 -1.81
C PHE A 135 -24.23 6.61 -2.70
N ARG A 136 -24.76 5.69 -3.52
CA ARG A 136 -25.97 5.88 -4.34
C ARG A 136 -27.18 5.05 -3.85
N LEU A 137 -27.08 4.45 -2.67
CA LEU A 137 -28.17 3.78 -1.96
C LEU A 137 -28.53 4.61 -0.72
#